data_AF-A0A7W1VZU9-F1
#
_entry.id   AF-A0A7W1VZU9-F1
#
_cell.length_a   1.000
_cell.length_b   1.000
_cell.length_c   1.000
_cell.angle_alpha   90.00
_cell.angle_beta   90.00
_cell.angle_gamma   90.00
#
_symmetry.space_group_name_H-M   'P 1'
#
loop_
_entity.id
_entity.type
_entity.pdbx_description
1 polymer ?
#
loop_
_entity_poly.entity_id
_entity_poly.type
_entity_poly.pdbx_seq_one_letter_code
_entity_poly.pdbx_strand_id
1 'polypeptide(L)'
;MYIARTSEFINEDIARNWSSWNYGQEGFEGTRTELDEKISSLEEDETMWFSGFEMTAKELRNSTIRELYENYWVLVDQEFKDGIAGVELEADTLEEAIKKMKNSWVGGQGVKFDTKDAKLVYSEDNYHIFEI
;
A
#
# COMPACT_ATOMS: atom_id res chain seq x y z
N MET A 1 -15.83 -4.87 -13.68
CA MET A 1 -15.84 -4.89 -12.20
C MET A 1 -15.29 -3.56 -11.71
N TYR A 2 -15.78 -3.01 -10.59
CA TYR A 2 -15.24 -1.76 -10.03
C TYR A 2 -14.49 -2.03 -8.72
N ILE A 3 -13.30 -1.43 -8.56
CA ILE A 3 -12.50 -1.52 -7.34
C ILE A 3 -12.18 -0.11 -6.86
N ALA A 4 -12.47 0.17 -5.59
CA ALA A 4 -12.08 1.40 -4.93
C ALA A 4 -10.74 1.28 -4.21
N ARG A 5 -9.98 2.37 -4.18
CA ARG A 5 -8.75 2.49 -3.37
C ARG A 5 -8.65 3.88 -2.79
N THR A 6 -8.27 3.97 -1.52
CA THR A 6 -7.83 5.23 -0.93
C THR A 6 -6.31 5.37 -1.08
N SER A 7 -5.85 6.50 -1.64
CA SER A 7 -4.42 6.83 -1.74
C SER A 7 -4.24 8.32 -1.98
N GLU A 8 -3.21 8.91 -1.38
CA GLU A 8 -2.78 10.28 -1.69
C GLU A 8 -1.82 10.33 -2.89
N PHE A 9 -1.30 9.17 -3.32
CA PHE A 9 -0.24 9.03 -4.34
C PHE A 9 -0.61 7.96 -5.37
N ILE A 10 -1.83 8.06 -5.91
CA ILE A 10 -2.38 6.98 -6.75
C ILE A 10 -1.58 6.72 -8.04
N ASN A 11 -0.94 7.74 -8.61
CA ASN A 11 -0.18 7.58 -9.85
C ASN A 11 1.12 6.80 -9.61
N GLU A 12 1.78 7.07 -8.48
CA GLU A 12 2.94 6.36 -7.98
C GLU A 12 2.58 4.91 -7.64
N ASP A 13 1.42 4.70 -6.98
CA ASP A 13 0.86 3.38 -6.72
C ASP A 13 0.65 2.59 -8.03
N ILE A 14 0.07 3.22 -9.05
CA ILE A 14 -0.17 2.63 -10.37
C ILE A 14 1.16 2.27 -11.04
N ALA A 15 2.11 3.20 -11.07
CA ALA A 15 3.40 3.03 -11.73
C ALA A 15 4.23 1.91 -11.09
N ARG A 16 4.18 1.79 -9.75
CA ARG A 16 4.95 0.77 -9.02
C ARG A 16 4.30 -0.62 -9.08
N ASN A 17 2.97 -0.69 -9.10
CA ASN A 17 2.19 -1.93 -9.17
C ASN A 17 2.51 -2.94 -8.05
N TRP A 18 2.66 -2.46 -6.82
CA TRP A 18 2.77 -3.29 -5.62
C TRP A 18 2.20 -2.53 -4.40
N SER A 19 1.74 -3.26 -3.38
CA SER A 19 1.26 -2.67 -2.12
C SER A 19 2.25 -2.80 -0.98
N SER A 20 2.32 -1.73 -0.19
CA SER A 20 2.94 -1.74 1.13
C SER A 20 1.97 -2.28 2.16
N TRP A 21 2.52 -2.85 3.23
CA TRP A 21 1.76 -3.09 4.44
C TRP A 21 1.25 -1.76 5.04
N ASN A 22 0.15 -1.84 5.80
CA ASN A 22 -0.48 -0.72 6.48
C ASN A 22 -0.69 0.52 5.58
N TYR A 23 -1.02 0.30 4.30
CA TYR A 23 -1.21 1.35 3.29
C TYR A 23 -0.02 2.30 3.14
N GLY A 24 1.18 1.86 3.50
CA GLY A 24 2.37 2.69 3.43
C GLY A 24 2.45 3.73 4.54
N GLN A 25 1.75 3.52 5.65
CA GLN A 25 1.87 4.35 6.84
C GLN A 25 2.92 3.79 7.79
N GLU A 26 3.42 4.65 8.69
CA GLU A 26 4.33 4.28 9.78
C GLU A 26 5.62 3.57 9.32
N GLY A 27 6.07 3.89 8.11
CA GLY A 27 7.39 3.56 7.60
C GLY A 27 8.52 4.33 8.27
N PHE A 28 9.70 4.21 7.69
CA PHE A 28 10.91 4.91 8.13
C PHE A 28 11.24 6.06 7.20
N GLU A 29 11.37 7.26 7.77
CA GLU A 29 11.86 8.46 7.10
C GLU A 29 13.39 8.53 7.21
N GLY A 30 14.07 8.56 6.07
CA GLY A 30 15.52 8.65 5.98
C GLY A 30 16.07 8.01 4.73
N THR A 31 17.38 8.14 4.55
CA THR A 31 18.10 7.48 3.48
C THR A 31 18.14 5.96 3.69
N ARG A 32 18.44 5.22 2.62
CA ARG A 32 18.64 3.77 2.72
C ARG A 32 19.71 3.40 3.76
N THR A 33 20.80 4.15 3.80
CA THR A 33 21.90 3.94 4.73
C THR A 33 21.46 4.08 6.17
N GLU A 34 20.70 5.14 6.51
CA GLU A 34 20.20 5.36 7.87
C GLU A 34 19.25 4.24 8.32
N LEU A 35 18.41 3.74 7.40
CA LEU A 35 17.55 2.58 7.67
C LEU A 35 18.39 1.32 7.97
N ASP A 36 19.34 0.99 7.10
CA ASP A 36 20.17 -0.21 7.24
C ASP A 36 21.03 -0.14 8.52
N GLU A 37 21.56 1.04 8.87
CA GLU A 37 22.28 1.30 10.12
C GLU A 37 21.36 1.11 11.34
N LYS A 38 20.13 1.64 11.28
CA LYS A 38 19.14 1.48 12.35
C LYS A 38 18.83 0.00 12.59
N ILE A 39 18.54 -0.77 11.55
CA ILE A 39 18.25 -2.21 11.65
C ILE A 39 19.49 -3.00 12.13
N SER A 40 20.68 -2.60 11.71
CA SER A 40 21.93 -3.27 12.10
C SER A 40 22.34 -2.98 13.55
N SER A 41 21.93 -1.84 14.11
CA SER A 41 22.20 -1.48 15.51
C SER A 41 21.35 -2.24 16.54
N LEU A 42 20.25 -2.86 16.10
CA LEU A 42 19.34 -3.62 16.96
C LEU A 42 19.92 -5.01 17.26
N GLU A 43 19.79 -5.46 18.51
CA GLU A 43 20.05 -6.86 18.86
C GLU A 43 19.00 -7.78 18.23
N GLU A 44 19.29 -9.08 18.08
CA GLU A 44 18.44 -10.01 17.30
C GLU A 44 16.96 -10.06 17.75
N ASP A 45 16.74 -9.99 19.05
CA ASP A 45 15.41 -10.03 19.70
C ASP A 45 14.85 -8.64 20.03
N GLU A 46 15.60 -7.56 19.73
CA GLU A 46 15.13 -6.19 19.94
C GLU A 46 14.09 -5.82 18.89
N THR A 47 13.03 -5.13 19.33
CA THR A 47 11.91 -4.74 18.47
C THR A 47 11.96 -3.27 18.08
N MET A 48 11.44 -2.96 16.91
CA MET A 48 11.07 -1.60 16.54
C MET A 48 9.73 -1.59 15.81
N TRP A 49 9.04 -0.46 15.87
CA TRP A 49 7.82 -0.25 15.12
C TRP A 49 8.13 0.10 13.67
N PHE A 50 7.55 -0.63 12.71
CA PHE A 50 7.80 -0.43 11.29
C PHE A 50 6.59 -0.87 10.45
N SER A 51 6.10 0.02 9.60
CA SER A 51 4.89 -0.16 8.78
C SER A 51 3.66 -0.63 9.56
N GLY A 52 3.47 -0.16 10.80
CA GLY A 52 2.31 -0.53 11.63
C GLY A 52 2.45 -1.81 12.44
N PHE A 53 3.66 -2.39 12.52
CA PHE A 53 3.92 -3.62 13.26
C PHE A 53 5.10 -3.45 14.20
N GLU A 54 5.04 -4.09 15.37
CA GLU A 54 6.22 -4.33 16.20
C GLU A 54 6.96 -5.52 15.60
N MET A 55 8.17 -5.27 15.10
CA MET A 55 8.98 -6.29 14.45
C MET A 55 10.32 -6.41 15.16
N THR A 56 10.78 -7.65 15.33
CA THR A 56 12.14 -7.94 15.76
C THR A 56 13.15 -7.57 14.68
N ALA A 57 14.40 -7.30 15.08
CA ALA A 57 15.49 -7.08 14.14
C ALA A 57 15.65 -8.23 13.15
N LYS A 58 15.47 -9.48 13.61
CA LYS A 58 15.47 -10.66 12.76
C LYS A 58 14.37 -10.63 11.69
N GLU A 59 13.15 -10.26 12.04
CA GLU A 59 12.06 -10.16 11.07
C GLU A 59 12.32 -9.06 10.05
N LEU A 60 12.80 -7.89 10.48
CA LEU A 60 13.14 -6.78 9.59
C LEU A 60 14.22 -7.15 8.59
N ARG A 61 15.30 -7.81 9.04
CA ARG A 61 16.40 -8.28 8.17
C ARG A 61 15.96 -9.29 7.12
N ASN A 62 14.89 -10.05 7.41
CA ASN A 62 14.33 -11.05 6.50
C ASN A 62 13.13 -10.54 5.69
N SER A 63 12.71 -9.29 5.91
CA SER A 63 11.58 -8.69 5.22
C SER A 63 12.00 -8.00 3.92
N THR A 64 11.05 -7.86 3.00
CA THR A 64 11.27 -7.01 1.82
C THR A 64 10.86 -5.59 2.16
N ILE A 65 11.82 -4.69 2.28
CA ILE A 65 11.61 -3.26 2.48
C ILE A 65 11.93 -2.51 1.20
N ARG A 66 11.01 -1.64 0.76
CA ARG A 66 11.18 -0.80 -0.42
C ARG A 66 10.85 0.66 -0.12
N GLU A 67 11.45 1.53 -0.92
CA GLU A 67 11.12 2.94 -0.93
C GLU A 67 9.74 3.12 -1.57
N LEU A 68 8.82 3.75 -0.83
CA LEU A 68 7.46 4.05 -1.28
C LEU A 68 7.41 5.44 -1.93
N TYR A 69 8.02 6.41 -1.24
CA TYR A 69 8.24 7.79 -1.66
C TYR A 69 9.69 8.15 -1.35
N GLU A 70 10.19 9.25 -1.90
CA GLU A 70 11.58 9.68 -1.69
C GLU A 70 11.93 9.72 -0.19
N ASN A 71 12.94 8.96 0.20
CA ASN A 71 13.42 8.76 1.57
C ASN A 71 12.35 8.23 2.55
N TYR A 72 11.37 7.47 2.07
CA TYR A 72 10.34 6.85 2.89
C TYR A 72 10.22 5.36 2.60
N TRP A 73 10.51 4.53 3.62
CA TRP A 73 10.68 3.09 3.47
C TRP A 73 9.60 2.30 4.21
N VAL A 74 9.06 1.29 3.55
CA VAL A 74 7.95 0.47 4.08
C VAL A 74 8.15 -1.00 3.76
N LEU A 75 7.49 -1.86 4.54
CA LEU A 75 7.39 -3.28 4.22
C LEU A 75 6.53 -3.45 2.97
N VAL A 76 7.01 -4.27 2.05
CA VAL A 76 6.24 -4.71 0.89
C VAL A 76 5.33 -5.86 1.33
N ASP A 77 4.04 -5.74 1.00
CA ASP A 77 3.12 -6.85 1.11
C ASP A 77 3.38 -7.85 -0.03
N GLN A 78 3.99 -8.98 0.32
CA GLN A 78 4.36 -10.01 -0.65
C GLN A 78 3.14 -10.67 -1.30
N GLU A 79 1.96 -10.61 -0.67
CA GLU A 79 0.72 -11.11 -1.28
C GLU A 79 0.33 -10.24 -2.49
N PHE A 80 0.77 -8.97 -2.51
CA PHE A 80 0.48 -7.94 -3.51
C PHE A 80 1.75 -7.44 -4.21
N LYS A 81 2.75 -8.30 -4.42
CA LYS A 81 4.01 -7.92 -5.09
C LYS A 81 3.89 -7.57 -6.59
N ASP A 82 2.75 -7.89 -7.21
CA ASP A 82 2.43 -7.69 -8.62
C ASP A 82 1.00 -7.12 -8.78
N GLY A 83 0.63 -6.20 -7.90
CA GLY A 83 -0.69 -5.59 -7.90
C GLY A 83 -0.91 -4.64 -6.74
N ILE A 84 -1.98 -3.86 -6.79
CA ILE A 84 -2.38 -3.03 -5.67
C ILE A 84 -3.64 -3.59 -4.99
N ALA A 85 -3.74 -3.37 -3.69
CA ALA A 85 -4.92 -3.71 -2.91
C ALA A 85 -6.02 -2.65 -3.13
N GLY A 86 -7.27 -3.10 -3.17
CA GLY A 86 -8.44 -2.22 -3.16
C GLY A 86 -9.67 -2.98 -2.67
N VAL A 87 -10.80 -2.29 -2.56
CA VAL A 87 -12.08 -2.85 -2.12
C VAL A 87 -12.99 -3.01 -3.33
N GLU A 88 -13.47 -4.22 -3.58
CA GLU A 88 -14.44 -4.47 -4.64
C GLU A 88 -15.75 -3.73 -4.33
N LEU A 89 -16.28 -3.02 -5.34
CA LEU A 89 -17.56 -2.35 -5.28
C LEU A 89 -18.57 -3.18 -6.05
N GLU A 90 -19.59 -3.69 -5.36
CA GLU A 90 -20.75 -4.33 -5.98
C GLU A 90 -21.58 -3.29 -6.76
N ALA A 91 -21.19 -2.94 -7.98
CA ALA A 91 -21.85 -1.92 -8.79
C ALA A 91 -21.84 -2.32 -10.26
N ASP A 92 -22.93 -2.06 -10.96
CA ASP A 92 -23.06 -2.36 -12.39
C ASP A 92 -22.68 -1.15 -13.26
N THR A 93 -22.61 0.04 -12.66
CA THR A 93 -22.28 1.31 -13.34
C THR A 93 -21.29 2.15 -12.53
N LEU A 94 -20.57 3.04 -13.22
CA LEU A 94 -19.65 3.98 -12.57
C LEU A 94 -20.37 4.90 -11.56
N GLU A 95 -21.59 5.34 -11.84
CA GLU A 95 -22.36 6.20 -10.94
C GLU A 95 -22.75 5.47 -9.64
N GLU A 96 -23.12 4.19 -9.74
CA GLU A 96 -23.32 3.35 -8.56
C GLU A 96 -22.03 3.12 -7.79
N ALA A 97 -20.91 2.89 -8.49
CA ALA A 97 -19.59 2.71 -7.88
C ALA A 97 -19.17 3.95 -7.08
N ILE A 98 -19.30 5.14 -7.68
CA ILE A 98 -19.02 6.43 -7.00
C ILE A 98 -19.90 6.59 -5.76
N LYS A 99 -21.21 6.29 -5.87
CA LYS A 99 -22.13 6.36 -4.74
C LYS A 99 -21.74 5.37 -3.64
N LYS A 100 -21.37 4.13 -3.97
CA LYS A 100 -20.96 3.13 -2.99
C LYS A 100 -19.67 3.53 -2.29
N MET A 101 -18.66 3.96 -3.04
CA MET A 101 -17.38 4.41 -2.50
C MET A 101 -17.56 5.55 -1.48
N LYS A 102 -18.37 6.58 -1.80
CA LYS A 102 -18.63 7.72 -0.90
C LYS A 102 -19.35 7.34 0.39
N ASN A 103 -20.04 6.20 0.41
CA ASN A 103 -20.79 5.71 1.57
C ASN A 103 -20.12 4.53 2.28
N SER A 104 -18.92 4.11 1.84
CA SER A 104 -18.23 2.95 2.37
C SER A 104 -16.84 3.33 2.85
N TRP A 105 -16.35 2.65 3.88
CA TRP A 105 -14.94 2.70 4.21
C TRP A 105 -14.17 1.84 3.21
N VAL A 106 -13.23 2.46 2.48
CA VAL A 106 -12.43 1.83 1.42
C VAL A 106 -10.94 1.69 1.80
N GLY A 107 -10.68 1.64 3.11
CA GLY A 107 -9.47 1.02 3.66
C GLY A 107 -9.73 -0.46 3.98
N GLY A 108 -8.69 -1.25 4.18
CA GLY A 108 -8.83 -2.66 4.58
C GLY A 108 -8.19 -3.66 3.61
N GLN A 109 -7.99 -4.89 4.10
CA GLN A 109 -7.75 -6.05 3.24
C GLN A 109 -8.87 -6.14 2.22
N GLY A 110 -8.51 -6.31 0.96
CA GLY A 110 -9.48 -6.42 -0.11
C GLY A 110 -8.92 -7.21 -1.28
N VAL A 111 -9.44 -6.93 -2.46
CA VAL A 111 -9.04 -7.61 -3.68
C VAL A 111 -7.69 -7.08 -4.18
N LYS A 112 -6.86 -8.00 -4.66
CA LYS A 112 -5.65 -7.67 -5.42
C LYS A 112 -6.00 -7.49 -6.88
N PHE A 113 -5.45 -6.47 -7.52
CA PHE A 113 -5.49 -6.35 -8.96
C PHE A 113 -4.19 -5.80 -9.55
N ASP A 114 -3.87 -6.21 -10.78
CA ASP A 114 -2.77 -5.64 -11.56
C ASP A 114 -3.24 -4.33 -12.19
N THR A 115 -2.50 -3.24 -11.96
CA THR A 115 -2.84 -1.92 -12.50
C THR A 115 -2.69 -1.84 -14.01
N LYS A 116 -1.97 -2.79 -14.64
CA LYS A 116 -1.83 -2.89 -16.10
C LYS A 116 -3.09 -3.39 -16.80
N ASP A 117 -3.90 -4.18 -16.09
CA ASP A 117 -5.16 -4.73 -16.58
C ASP A 117 -6.36 -3.88 -16.12
N ALA A 118 -6.11 -2.79 -15.39
CA ALA A 118 -7.13 -1.93 -14.81
C ALA A 118 -7.08 -0.53 -15.41
N LYS A 119 -8.24 0.14 -15.47
CA LYS A 119 -8.36 1.53 -15.92
C LYS A 119 -8.82 2.40 -14.76
N LEU A 120 -8.06 3.43 -14.41
CA LEU A 120 -8.53 4.47 -13.49
C LEU A 120 -9.67 5.26 -14.17
N VAL A 121 -10.90 5.10 -13.68
CA VAL A 121 -12.11 5.69 -14.27
C VAL A 121 -12.69 6.83 -13.44
N TYR A 122 -12.28 6.97 -12.18
CA TYR A 122 -12.65 8.07 -11.30
C TYR A 122 -11.57 8.35 -10.27
N SER A 123 -11.36 9.62 -9.95
CA SER A 123 -10.39 10.08 -8.96
C SER A 123 -10.87 11.42 -8.40
N GLU A 124 -11.13 11.48 -7.09
CA GLU A 124 -11.53 12.68 -6.35
C GLU A 124 -10.89 12.65 -4.96
N ASP A 125 -10.16 13.70 -4.60
CA ASP A 125 -9.35 13.77 -3.38
C ASP A 125 -8.43 12.54 -3.24
N ASN A 126 -8.55 11.78 -2.16
CA ASN A 126 -7.80 10.55 -1.92
C ASN A 126 -8.57 9.29 -2.32
N TYR A 127 -9.69 9.39 -3.04
CA TYR A 127 -10.54 8.26 -3.43
C TYR A 127 -10.48 7.99 -4.93
N HIS A 128 -10.23 6.73 -5.28
CA HIS A 128 -9.98 6.29 -6.66
C HIS A 128 -10.81 5.06 -7.01
N ILE A 129 -11.36 5.00 -8.23
CA ILE A 129 -12.07 3.82 -8.75
C ILE A 129 -11.38 3.32 -10.02
N PHE A 130 -11.09 2.03 -10.02
CA PHE A 130 -10.61 1.27 -11.16
C PHE A 130 -11.73 0.44 -11.76
N GLU A 131 -11.77 0.40 -13.08
CA GLU A 131 -12.55 -0.56 -13.87
C GLU A 131 -11.61 -1.67 -14.34
N ILE A 132 -11.98 -2.92 -14.05
CA ILE A 132 -11.30 -4.15 -14.48
C ILE A 132 -12.23 -4.98 -15.34
#